data_AF-A0A9W8E3B5-F1
#
_entry.id   AF-A0A9W8E3B5-F1
#
_cell.length_a   1.000
_cell.length_b   1.000
_cell.length_c   1.000
_cell.angle_alpha   90.00
_cell.angle_beta   90.00
_cell.angle_gamma   90.00
#
_symmetry.space_group_name_H-M   'P 1'
#
loop_
_entity.id
_entity.type
_entity.pdbx_description
1 polymer ?
#
loop_
_entity_poly.entity_id
_entity_poly.type
_entity_poly.pdbx_seq_one_letter_code
_entity_poly.pdbx_strand_id
1 'polypeptide(L)'
;MVQIPYQCTAYNSERDLLALAFGPHVHVCDLHQGTLVATTLLTEGEAADPEALSGPTILLECPAVQPRIPWPANPANADSPKEKQTPAGTDSAAPPSAMEAMQATLVKGKMHVEPPANKNTDGQPGVTTTQSAPVAQTNSSVCAVTFSPDGAYLLAARDDKALYIWDTKQWQIVFAFCTLRRCHQVCFSPDSQAFLVADKFGDVYRYQLDRCLSLPDGPVHSEFQDDQLLLGHVSMLLDMCVTPDMRYIITADRDEKIRVSSYPNAYTIQSYCLAHQAFVSTMACVPTEQLLVSGGGDGLLILWQYISGTPAQIWQIAPLLEHLEIPVSGRVNVRK
;
A
#
# COMPACT_ATOMS: atom_id res chain seq x y z
N MET A 1 16.59 11.27 -26.88
CA MET A 1 15.18 11.47 -26.49
C MET A 1 15.02 10.72 -25.17
N VAL A 2 15.06 11.44 -24.04
CA VAL A 2 15.06 10.81 -22.71
C VAL A 2 13.61 10.51 -22.36
N GLN A 3 13.20 9.23 -22.48
CA GLN A 3 11.97 8.77 -21.86
C GLN A 3 12.15 8.89 -20.36
N ILE A 4 11.27 9.63 -19.69
CA ILE A 4 11.29 9.72 -18.23
C ILE A 4 10.15 8.85 -17.70
N PRO A 5 10.40 7.60 -17.28
CA PRO A 5 9.34 6.61 -17.08
C PRO A 5 8.79 6.65 -15.66
N TYR A 6 8.41 7.81 -15.14
CA TYR A 6 7.98 7.93 -13.74
C TYR A 6 6.70 7.11 -13.48
N GLN A 7 6.78 6.17 -12.53
CA GLN A 7 5.69 5.25 -12.19
C GLN A 7 4.66 5.90 -11.27
N CYS A 8 5.09 6.83 -10.43
CA CYS A 8 4.23 7.68 -9.62
C CYS A 8 4.89 9.04 -9.38
N THR A 9 4.06 10.06 -9.17
CA THR A 9 4.47 11.43 -8.92
C THR A 9 3.62 12.02 -7.81
N ALA A 10 4.19 12.97 -7.06
CA ALA A 10 3.45 13.78 -6.10
C ALA A 10 3.92 15.22 -6.18
N TYR A 11 2.97 16.15 -6.15
CA TYR A 11 3.23 17.57 -6.10
C TYR A 11 2.72 18.14 -4.77
N ASN A 12 3.48 19.06 -4.19
CA ASN A 12 3.04 19.86 -3.05
C ASN A 12 3.10 21.34 -3.42
N SER A 13 1.96 22.01 -3.36
CA SER A 13 1.80 23.43 -3.73
C SER A 13 2.33 24.39 -2.67
N GLU A 14 2.32 24.02 -1.39
CA GLU A 14 2.80 24.86 -0.28
C GLU A 14 4.32 25.07 -0.33
N ARG A 15 5.07 24.07 -0.80
CA ARG A 15 6.53 24.08 -0.90
C ARG A 15 7.04 24.11 -2.34
N ASP A 16 6.14 24.04 -3.33
CA ASP A 16 6.44 23.90 -4.76
C ASP A 16 7.41 22.74 -5.07
N LEU A 17 7.21 21.62 -4.36
CA LEU A 17 8.03 20.41 -4.49
C LEU A 17 7.35 19.37 -5.38
N LEU A 18 8.12 18.77 -6.27
CA LEU A 18 7.70 17.67 -7.13
C LEU A 18 8.54 16.42 -6.83
N ALA A 19 7.89 15.38 -6.31
CA ALA A 19 8.46 14.06 -6.14
C ALA A 19 8.13 13.18 -7.34
N LEU A 20 9.15 12.49 -7.86
CA LEU A 20 9.11 11.65 -9.05
C LEU A 20 9.76 10.32 -8.71
N ALA A 21 9.02 9.23 -8.81
CA ALA A 21 9.54 7.91 -8.48
C ALA A 21 9.65 7.00 -9.70
N PHE A 22 10.75 6.26 -9.78
CA PHE A 22 11.05 5.32 -10.86
C PHE A 22 11.87 4.14 -10.34
N GLY A 23 11.33 2.92 -10.48
CA GLY A 23 11.98 1.75 -9.90
C GLY A 23 12.13 1.93 -8.38
N PRO A 24 13.32 1.69 -7.81
CA PRO A 24 13.58 1.96 -6.40
C PRO A 24 13.89 3.43 -6.08
N HIS A 25 13.95 4.33 -7.07
CA HIS A 25 14.38 5.71 -6.87
C HIS A 25 13.21 6.65 -6.61
N VAL A 26 13.41 7.63 -5.73
CA VAL A 26 12.56 8.83 -5.62
C VAL A 26 13.44 10.07 -5.74
N HIS A 27 13.11 10.94 -6.68
CA HIS A 27 13.74 12.25 -6.89
C HIS A 27 12.77 13.34 -6.46
N VAL A 28 13.24 14.33 -5.72
CA VAL A 28 12.45 15.50 -5.32
C VAL A 28 13.09 16.74 -5.90
N CYS A 29 12.31 17.48 -6.68
CA CYS A 29 12.72 18.75 -7.29
C CYS A 29 11.95 19.91 -6.66
N ASP A 30 12.65 21.00 -6.40
CA ASP A 30 12.05 22.31 -6.12
C ASP A 30 11.77 22.98 -7.47
N LEU A 31 10.49 23.19 -7.78
CA LEU A 31 10.07 23.77 -9.05
C LEU A 31 10.29 25.28 -9.10
N HIS A 32 10.30 25.97 -7.95
CA HIS A 32 10.55 27.39 -7.86
C HIS A 32 12.01 27.71 -8.23
N GLN A 33 12.94 26.90 -7.74
CA GLN A 33 14.37 27.04 -8.01
C GLN A 33 14.83 26.26 -9.24
N GLY A 34 14.04 25.29 -9.71
CA GLY A 34 14.39 24.39 -10.80
C GLY A 34 15.53 23.43 -10.44
N THR A 35 15.69 23.11 -9.16
CA THR A 35 16.81 22.31 -8.64
C THR A 35 16.35 20.97 -8.08
N LEU A 36 17.19 19.94 -8.27
CA LEU A 36 17.03 18.68 -7.54
C LEU A 36 17.41 18.91 -6.06
N VAL A 37 16.47 18.65 -5.15
CA VAL A 37 16.64 18.85 -3.70
C VAL A 37 17.13 17.57 -3.03
N ALA A 38 16.44 16.46 -3.31
CA ALA A 38 16.72 15.19 -2.67
C ALA A 38 16.58 14.04 -3.66
N THR A 39 17.37 12.99 -3.44
CA THR A 39 17.20 11.73 -4.15
C THR A 39 17.43 10.58 -3.18
N THR A 40 16.62 9.55 -3.30
CA THR A 40 16.74 8.35 -2.47
C THR A 40 16.71 7.12 -3.33
N LEU A 41 17.47 6.12 -2.90
CA LEU A 41 17.42 4.76 -3.41
C LEU A 41 16.81 3.89 -2.33
N LEU A 42 15.60 3.39 -2.57
CA LEU A 42 14.95 2.45 -1.68
C LEU A 42 15.36 1.02 -2.08
N THR A 43 16.60 0.61 -1.79
CA THR A 43 17.05 -0.78 -1.92
C THR A 43 17.48 -1.35 -0.57
N GLU A 44 17.44 -2.67 -0.44
CA GLU A 44 18.06 -3.33 0.71
C GLU A 44 19.60 -3.32 0.52
N GLY A 45 20.28 -2.38 1.19
CA GLY A 45 21.72 -2.48 1.45
C GLY A 45 22.68 -1.96 0.38
N GLU A 46 22.24 -1.18 -0.61
CA GLU A 46 23.16 -0.45 -1.50
C GLU A 46 23.06 1.07 -1.28
N ALA A 47 24.21 1.69 -1.03
CA ALA A 47 24.35 3.14 -1.06
C ALA A 47 24.20 3.63 -2.51
N ALA A 48 23.43 4.68 -2.73
CA ALA A 48 23.29 5.31 -4.03
C ALA A 48 24.66 5.83 -4.53
N ASP A 49 24.97 5.64 -5.81
CA ASP A 49 26.19 6.18 -6.44
C ASP A 49 26.12 7.73 -6.48
N PRO A 50 26.96 8.44 -5.72
CA PRO A 50 26.92 9.90 -5.63
C PRO A 50 27.36 10.61 -6.92
N GLU A 51 28.12 9.93 -7.79
CA GLU A 51 28.77 10.58 -8.95
C GLU A 51 27.82 10.80 -10.14
N ALA A 52 26.65 10.16 -10.15
CA ALA A 52 25.67 10.28 -11.24
C ALA A 52 24.82 11.56 -11.20
N LEU A 53 24.94 12.39 -10.16
CA LEU A 53 24.01 13.48 -9.85
C LEU A 53 24.76 14.82 -9.76
N SER A 54 24.83 15.56 -10.87
CA SER A 54 25.45 16.89 -10.90
C SER A 54 24.51 17.95 -10.30
N GLY A 55 24.63 18.22 -9.00
CA GLY A 55 23.90 19.29 -8.30
C GLY A 55 23.98 19.17 -6.78
N PRO A 56 23.59 20.19 -6.00
CA PRO A 56 23.48 20.11 -4.54
C PRO A 56 22.37 19.11 -4.17
N THR A 57 22.72 17.83 -4.13
CA THR A 57 21.76 16.73 -3.99
C THR A 57 21.87 16.14 -2.59
N ILE A 58 20.75 16.06 -1.87
CA ILE A 58 20.70 15.32 -0.60
C ILE A 58 20.40 13.86 -0.92
N LEU A 59 21.36 12.97 -0.64
CA LEU A 59 21.18 11.52 -0.74
C LEU A 59 20.51 11.01 0.53
N LEU A 60 19.36 10.35 0.39
CA LEU A 60 18.64 9.75 1.52
C LEU A 60 18.93 8.25 1.54
N GLU A 61 19.55 7.77 2.62
CA GLU A 61 19.74 6.35 2.86
C GLU A 61 18.51 5.77 3.57
N CYS A 62 18.08 4.59 3.13
CA CYS A 62 16.89 3.95 3.66
C CYS A 62 17.26 2.69 4.45
N PRO A 63 16.93 2.62 5.75
CA PRO A 63 17.20 1.44 6.53
C PRO A 63 16.29 0.29 6.09
N ALA A 64 16.83 -0.93 6.13
CA ALA A 64 16.04 -2.12 5.85
C ALA A 64 14.92 -2.30 6.89
N VAL A 65 13.72 -2.59 6.42
CA VAL A 65 12.56 -2.86 7.27
C VAL A 65 12.20 -4.34 7.16
N GLN A 66 12.16 -5.04 8.30
CA GLN A 66 11.86 -6.47 8.29
C GLN A 66 10.37 -6.72 8.02
N PRO A 67 10.01 -7.73 7.20
CA PRO A 67 8.62 -8.06 6.95
C PRO A 67 7.89 -8.47 8.23
N ARG A 68 6.65 -8.03 8.35
CA ARG A 68 5.77 -8.46 9.44
C ARG A 68 5.52 -9.97 9.35
N ILE A 69 5.87 -10.72 10.40
CA ILE A 69 5.56 -12.15 10.51
C ILE A 69 4.05 -12.27 10.77
N PRO A 70 3.26 -12.92 9.88
CA PRO A 70 1.88 -13.23 10.19
C PRO A 70 1.85 -14.11 11.44
N TRP A 71 0.99 -13.79 12.40
CA TRP A 71 0.80 -14.58 13.62
C TRP A 71 0.74 -16.09 13.28
N PRO A 72 1.47 -16.97 13.99
CA PRO A 72 1.38 -18.40 13.72
C PRO A 72 -0.07 -18.83 13.89
N ALA A 73 -0.63 -19.48 12.86
CA ALA A 73 -1.92 -20.14 13.00
C ALA A 73 -1.87 -21.01 14.27
N ASN A 74 -2.85 -20.82 15.16
CA ASN A 74 -2.93 -21.53 16.42
C ASN A 74 -2.66 -23.03 16.20
N PRO A 75 -1.66 -23.65 16.86
CA PRO A 75 -1.32 -25.06 16.65
C PRO A 75 -2.48 -26.03 17.01
N ALA A 76 -3.56 -25.52 17.60
CA ALA A 76 -4.76 -26.28 17.96
C ALA A 76 -5.61 -26.78 16.77
N ASN A 77 -5.30 -26.43 15.51
CA ASN A 77 -6.03 -26.95 14.34
C ASN A 77 -5.22 -27.93 13.47
N ALA A 78 -4.05 -28.39 13.93
CA ALA A 78 -3.23 -29.36 13.21
C ALA A 78 -3.75 -30.82 13.29
N ASP A 79 -4.72 -31.10 14.17
CA ASP A 79 -5.37 -32.41 14.30
C ASP A 79 -6.87 -32.30 14.00
N SER A 80 -7.21 -32.13 12.72
CA SER A 80 -8.53 -32.47 12.20
C SER A 80 -8.39 -33.63 11.21
N PRO A 81 -9.12 -34.75 11.37
CA PRO A 81 -8.92 -35.92 10.55
C PRO A 81 -9.30 -35.63 9.10
N LYS A 82 -8.39 -35.98 8.19
CA LYS A 82 -8.56 -35.90 6.73
C LYS A 82 -9.86 -36.60 6.31
N GLU A 83 -10.85 -35.82 5.90
CA GLU A 83 -12.06 -36.33 5.28
C GLU A 83 -11.72 -36.88 3.89
N LYS A 84 -11.84 -38.21 3.73
CA LYS A 84 -11.67 -38.88 2.44
C LYS A 84 -12.80 -38.47 1.52
N GLN A 85 -12.46 -37.86 0.39
CA GLN A 85 -13.37 -37.73 -0.75
C GLN A 85 -13.69 -39.12 -1.31
N THR A 86 -14.98 -39.47 -1.38
CA THR A 86 -15.52 -40.48 -2.30
C THR A 86 -16.80 -39.94 -2.96
N PRO A 87 -17.09 -40.30 -4.22
CA PRO A 87 -17.96 -39.50 -5.08
C PRO A 87 -19.44 -39.92 -5.07
N ALA A 88 -20.23 -39.06 -5.73
CA ALA A 88 -21.68 -38.98 -5.87
C ALA A 88 -22.52 -40.28 -5.97
N GLY A 89 -23.72 -40.21 -5.39
CA GLY A 89 -24.86 -41.12 -5.60
C GLY A 89 -26.11 -40.62 -4.85
N THR A 90 -27.29 -40.77 -5.45
CA THR A 90 -28.54 -40.05 -5.19
C THR A 90 -29.45 -40.64 -4.10
N ASP A 91 -30.46 -39.83 -3.74
CA ASP A 91 -31.81 -40.17 -3.25
C ASP A 91 -32.14 -40.31 -1.74
N SER A 92 -32.85 -39.26 -1.28
CA SER A 92 -34.15 -39.28 -0.58
C SER A 92 -34.29 -39.68 0.90
N ALA A 93 -35.19 -38.91 1.53
CA ALA A 93 -36.01 -39.17 2.73
C ALA A 93 -35.42 -38.88 4.12
N ALA A 94 -36.19 -38.08 4.87
CA ALA A 94 -35.98 -37.66 6.26
C ALA A 94 -36.81 -38.54 7.25
N PRO A 95 -36.88 -38.24 8.57
CA PRO A 95 -36.22 -38.94 9.67
C PRO A 95 -37.23 -39.68 10.60
N PRO A 96 -36.85 -40.21 11.79
CA PRO A 96 -37.02 -39.41 13.02
C PRO A 96 -36.06 -39.71 14.22
N SER A 97 -36.26 -38.87 15.24
CA SER A 97 -35.73 -38.72 16.61
C SER A 97 -35.41 -39.95 17.50
N ALA A 98 -34.44 -39.79 18.43
CA ALA A 98 -34.58 -40.15 19.85
C ALA A 98 -33.48 -39.51 20.75
N MET A 99 -33.86 -39.20 21.99
CA MET A 99 -33.05 -38.66 23.11
C MET A 99 -32.20 -39.73 23.83
N GLU A 100 -31.36 -39.25 24.79
CA GLU A 100 -30.75 -39.95 25.95
C GLU A 100 -29.41 -40.69 25.70
N ALA A 101 -28.39 -40.70 26.57
CA ALA A 101 -28.11 -40.13 27.87
C ALA A 101 -26.58 -40.21 28.17
N MET A 102 -26.16 -39.55 29.25
CA MET A 102 -24.85 -39.56 29.91
C MET A 102 -24.11 -40.92 29.95
N GLN A 103 -22.77 -40.86 29.88
CA GLN A 103 -21.88 -41.34 30.95
C GLN A 103 -20.41 -40.94 30.72
N ALA A 104 -19.81 -40.40 31.78
CA ALA A 104 -18.38 -40.13 31.91
C ALA A 104 -17.68 -41.32 32.55
N THR A 105 -16.51 -41.72 32.02
CA THR A 105 -15.56 -42.56 32.75
C THR A 105 -14.14 -42.09 32.45
N LEU A 106 -13.49 -41.59 33.51
CA LEU A 106 -12.09 -41.20 33.59
C LEU A 106 -11.23 -42.46 33.77
N VAL A 107 -10.27 -42.72 32.88
CA VAL A 107 -9.18 -43.69 33.12
C VAL A 107 -7.85 -43.01 32.86
N LYS A 108 -7.00 -43.01 33.89
CA LYS A 108 -5.62 -42.50 33.89
C LYS A 108 -4.71 -43.36 33.01
N GLY A 109 -3.81 -42.72 32.27
CA GLY A 109 -2.65 -43.37 31.68
C GLY A 109 -1.55 -42.36 31.38
N LYS A 110 -0.51 -42.31 32.22
CA LYS A 110 0.76 -41.65 31.91
C LYS A 110 1.49 -42.48 30.87
N MET A 111 2.07 -41.85 29.85
CA MET A 111 3.13 -42.45 29.05
C MET A 111 4.32 -41.50 28.94
N HIS A 112 5.45 -42.02 29.43
CA HIS A 112 6.80 -41.49 29.36
C HIS A 112 7.43 -42.07 28.09
N VAL A 113 8.07 -41.27 27.24
CA VAL A 113 8.94 -41.77 26.16
C VAL A 113 10.20 -40.91 26.12
N GLU A 114 11.35 -41.57 26.33
CA GLU A 114 12.72 -41.05 26.30
C GLU A 114 13.19 -40.74 24.86
N PRO A 115 14.18 -39.83 24.68
CA PRO A 115 14.81 -39.61 23.37
C PRO A 115 15.88 -40.67 23.07
N PRO A 116 16.12 -41.05 21.81
CA PRO A 116 17.14 -42.04 21.48
C PRO A 116 18.56 -41.45 21.55
N ALA A 117 19.46 -42.33 22.01
CA ALA A 117 20.86 -42.08 22.31
C ALA A 117 21.75 -41.89 21.07
N ASN A 118 22.77 -41.04 21.26
CA ASN A 118 23.85 -40.71 20.35
C ASN A 118 25.04 -41.69 20.51
N LYS A 119 25.71 -42.08 19.43
CA LYS A 119 27.04 -42.73 19.43
C LYS A 119 27.89 -42.26 18.24
N ASN A 120 28.88 -41.39 18.54
CA ASN A 120 30.32 -41.36 18.18
C ASN A 120 30.78 -41.83 16.77
N THR A 121 31.75 -41.23 16.04
CA THR A 121 33.08 -40.64 16.42
C THR A 121 33.73 -39.89 15.23
N ASP A 122 34.53 -38.85 15.55
CA ASP A 122 35.80 -38.31 14.98
C ASP A 122 36.04 -38.05 13.47
N GLY A 123 36.43 -36.79 13.15
CA GLY A 123 37.19 -36.44 11.93
C GLY A 123 37.25 -34.95 11.55
N GLN A 124 38.33 -34.24 11.96
CA GLN A 124 38.91 -32.96 11.46
C GLN A 124 38.08 -31.64 11.45
N PRO A 125 38.70 -30.47 11.78
CA PRO A 125 38.04 -29.17 11.72
C PRO A 125 37.99 -28.66 10.28
N GLY A 126 36.91 -28.96 9.58
CA GLY A 126 36.56 -28.26 8.34
C GLY A 126 36.04 -26.86 8.69
N VAL A 127 36.73 -25.82 8.19
CA VAL A 127 36.21 -24.45 8.14
C VAL A 127 34.87 -24.51 7.41
N THR A 128 33.78 -24.49 8.18
CA THR A 128 32.44 -24.41 7.61
C THR A 128 32.23 -22.94 7.31
N THR A 129 32.72 -22.51 6.15
CA THR A 129 32.29 -21.25 5.55
C THR A 129 30.79 -21.38 5.35
N THR A 130 30.01 -20.82 6.27
CA THR A 130 28.58 -20.63 6.11
C THR A 130 28.46 -19.61 4.98
N GLN A 131 28.44 -20.09 3.74
CA GLN A 131 27.99 -19.27 2.62
C GLN A 131 26.55 -18.91 2.95
N SER A 132 26.35 -17.70 3.46
CA SER A 132 25.05 -17.05 3.47
C SER A 132 24.49 -17.21 2.06
N ALA A 133 23.34 -17.85 1.93
CA ALA A 133 22.62 -17.90 0.68
C ALA A 133 22.57 -16.47 0.10
N PRO A 134 22.80 -16.28 -1.21
CA PRO A 134 22.71 -14.96 -1.79
C PRO A 134 21.32 -14.41 -1.46
N VAL A 135 21.28 -13.32 -0.69
CA VAL A 135 20.05 -12.54 -0.50
C VAL A 135 19.62 -12.18 -1.91
N ALA A 136 18.50 -12.77 -2.37
CA ALA A 136 17.97 -12.46 -3.67
C ALA A 136 17.73 -10.94 -3.67
N GLN A 137 18.49 -10.21 -4.50
CA GLN A 137 18.26 -8.79 -4.75
C GLN A 137 16.86 -8.66 -5.32
N THR A 138 15.88 -8.43 -4.45
CA THR A 138 14.53 -8.09 -4.89
C THR A 138 14.59 -6.64 -5.31
N ASN A 139 14.60 -6.41 -6.62
CA ASN A 139 14.58 -5.08 -7.20
C ASN A 139 13.17 -4.51 -7.05
N SER A 140 12.82 -4.18 -5.81
CA SER A 140 11.51 -3.72 -5.39
C SER A 140 11.31 -2.26 -5.81
N SER A 141 10.13 -1.96 -6.35
CA SER A 141 9.79 -0.67 -6.93
C SER A 141 8.91 0.17 -6.01
N VAL A 142 9.08 1.49 -6.07
CA VAL A 142 8.17 2.47 -5.45
C VAL A 142 6.84 2.40 -6.18
N CYS A 143 5.77 2.05 -5.47
CA CYS A 143 4.45 1.93 -6.05
C CYS A 143 3.61 3.20 -5.86
N ALA A 144 3.86 3.97 -4.82
CA ALA A 144 3.15 5.22 -4.57
C ALA A 144 3.99 6.20 -3.74
N VAL A 145 3.82 7.50 -4.02
CA VAL A 145 4.49 8.60 -3.32
C VAL A 145 3.48 9.72 -3.12
N THR A 146 3.55 10.43 -1.99
CA THR A 146 2.65 11.55 -1.67
C THR A 146 3.29 12.48 -0.64
N PHE A 147 3.04 13.79 -0.76
CA PHE A 147 3.38 14.75 0.28
C PHE A 147 2.22 14.91 1.26
N SER A 148 2.53 15.25 2.51
CA SER A 148 1.53 15.82 3.41
C SER A 148 1.06 17.17 2.86
N PRO A 149 -0.22 17.55 3.07
CA PRO A 149 -0.75 18.84 2.60
C PRO A 149 0.05 20.05 3.10
N ASP A 150 0.48 20.04 4.36
CA ASP A 150 1.35 21.06 4.95
C ASP A 150 2.80 21.05 4.41
N GLY A 151 3.13 20.08 3.54
CA GLY A 151 4.43 19.89 2.92
C GLY A 151 5.53 19.51 3.90
N ALA A 152 5.23 19.17 5.15
CA ALA A 152 6.21 18.80 6.16
C ALA A 152 6.78 17.39 5.97
N TYR A 153 6.04 16.50 5.31
CA TYR A 153 6.42 15.10 5.14
C TYR A 153 6.27 14.61 3.71
N LEU A 154 7.19 13.73 3.31
CA LEU A 154 7.08 12.89 2.11
C LEU A 154 6.83 11.46 2.56
N LEU A 155 5.81 10.81 1.99
CA LEU A 155 5.49 9.41 2.20
C LEU A 155 5.75 8.64 0.91
N ALA A 156 6.52 7.55 0.98
CA ALA A 156 6.68 6.61 -0.11
C ALA A 156 6.38 5.18 0.33
N ALA A 157 5.71 4.43 -0.53
CA ALA A 157 5.41 3.02 -0.34
C ALA A 157 6.04 2.19 -1.46
N ARG A 158 6.51 1.00 -1.09
CA ARG A 158 7.10 0.01 -1.99
C ARG A 158 6.23 -1.21 -2.14
N ASP A 159 6.45 -1.93 -3.23
CA ASP A 159 5.81 -3.21 -3.52
C ASP A 159 6.24 -4.37 -2.61
N ASP A 160 7.32 -4.21 -1.84
CA ASP A 160 7.80 -5.14 -0.81
C ASP A 160 7.12 -4.96 0.57
N LYS A 161 6.13 -4.05 0.65
CA LYS A 161 5.38 -3.63 1.85
C LYS A 161 6.09 -2.59 2.73
N ALA A 162 7.32 -2.21 2.40
CA ALA A 162 8.00 -1.16 3.15
C ALA A 162 7.36 0.21 2.85
N LEU A 163 7.25 1.01 3.89
CA LEU A 163 6.72 2.36 3.85
C LEU A 163 7.67 3.26 4.64
N TYR A 164 8.01 4.40 4.05
CA TYR A 164 8.96 5.36 4.58
C TYR A 164 8.35 6.76 4.61
N ILE A 165 8.63 7.50 5.67
CA ILE A 165 8.23 8.90 5.85
C ILE A 165 9.49 9.72 6.12
N TRP A 166 9.71 10.75 5.30
CA TRP A 166 10.78 11.72 5.48
C TRP A 166 10.21 13.06 5.93
N ASP A 167 10.91 13.73 6.84
CA ASP A 167 10.75 15.17 7.07
C ASP A 167 11.32 15.93 5.86
N THR A 168 10.57 16.87 5.27
CA THR A 168 10.98 17.59 4.05
C THR A 168 11.90 18.78 4.32
N LYS A 169 12.09 19.17 5.59
CA LYS A 169 12.96 20.28 5.98
C LYS A 169 14.42 19.83 6.10
N GLN A 170 14.63 18.65 6.69
CA GLN A 170 15.93 18.04 6.96
C GLN A 170 16.20 16.83 6.07
N TRP A 171 15.18 16.35 5.36
CA TRP A 171 15.24 15.15 4.53
C TRP A 171 15.76 13.93 5.31
N GLN A 172 15.25 13.76 6.54
CA GLN A 172 15.58 12.63 7.39
C GLN A 172 14.38 11.70 7.51
N ILE A 173 14.64 10.39 7.57
CA ILE A 173 13.59 9.41 7.83
C ILE A 173 13.13 9.59 9.27
N VAL A 174 11.86 9.92 9.43
CA VAL A 174 11.21 10.08 10.74
C VAL A 174 10.40 8.85 11.12
N PHE A 175 10.00 8.04 10.13
CA PHE A 175 9.22 6.83 10.37
C PHE A 175 9.36 5.85 9.20
N ALA A 176 9.52 4.57 9.50
CA ALA A 176 9.59 3.49 8.53
C ALA A 176 9.02 2.20 9.13
N PHE A 177 8.15 1.51 8.40
CA PHE A 177 7.57 0.24 8.84
C PHE A 177 7.11 -0.64 7.67
N CYS A 178 6.83 -1.90 7.97
CA CYS A 178 6.28 -2.86 7.00
C CYS A 178 4.77 -3.01 7.18
N THR A 179 4.01 -2.72 6.14
CA THR A 179 2.56 -2.92 6.13
C THR A 179 2.21 -4.41 6.09
N LEU A 180 0.96 -4.75 6.46
CA LEU A 180 0.50 -6.13 6.50
C LEU A 180 0.41 -6.78 5.10
N ARG A 181 0.15 -5.96 4.07
CA ARG A 181 -0.13 -6.35 2.70
C ARG A 181 0.55 -5.35 1.76
N ARG A 182 0.88 -5.79 0.54
CA ARG A 182 1.55 -4.91 -0.43
C ARG A 182 0.69 -3.68 -0.70
N CYS A 183 1.31 -2.51 -0.60
CA CYS A 183 0.67 -1.24 -0.89
C CYS A 183 0.47 -1.08 -2.40
N HIS A 184 -0.62 -0.42 -2.79
CA HIS A 184 -0.81 0.04 -4.17
C HIS A 184 -1.00 1.55 -4.27
N GLN A 185 -1.66 2.17 -3.28
CA GLN A 185 -1.86 3.61 -3.28
C GLN A 185 -1.71 4.16 -1.86
N VAL A 186 -1.24 5.41 -1.75
CA VAL A 186 -1.17 6.16 -0.49
C VAL A 186 -1.71 7.57 -0.66
N CYS A 187 -2.25 8.16 0.41
CA CYS A 187 -2.56 9.59 0.45
C CYS A 187 -2.57 10.10 1.90
N PHE A 188 -2.25 11.36 2.12
CA PHE A 188 -2.47 12.02 3.40
C PHE A 188 -3.92 12.48 3.55
N SER A 189 -4.38 12.59 4.79
CA SER A 189 -5.57 13.37 5.10
C SER A 189 -5.30 14.87 4.91
N PRO A 190 -6.26 15.66 4.43
CA PRO A 190 -6.16 17.11 4.26
C PRO A 190 -5.65 17.90 5.48
N ASP A 191 -5.88 17.42 6.70
CA ASP A 191 -5.41 18.04 7.95
C ASP A 191 -3.94 17.68 8.31
N SER A 192 -3.26 16.88 7.47
CA SER A 192 -1.90 16.36 7.68
C SER A 192 -1.73 15.53 8.97
N GLN A 193 -2.81 15.08 9.62
CA GLN A 193 -2.74 14.32 10.88
C GLN A 193 -2.72 12.81 10.67
N ALA A 194 -3.13 12.32 9.51
CA ALA A 194 -3.19 10.90 9.20
C ALA A 194 -2.76 10.64 7.76
N PHE A 195 -2.43 9.39 7.48
CA PHE A 195 -2.27 8.90 6.12
C PHE A 195 -3.04 7.61 5.92
N LEU A 196 -3.36 7.35 4.66
CA LEU A 196 -4.11 6.20 4.20
C LEU A 196 -3.22 5.35 3.31
N VAL A 197 -3.35 4.04 3.48
CA VAL A 197 -2.68 3.05 2.66
C VAL A 197 -3.73 2.11 2.10
N ALA A 198 -3.85 2.06 0.79
CA ALA A 198 -4.63 1.06 0.08
C ALA A 198 -3.73 -0.11 -0.29
N ASP A 199 -4.15 -1.31 0.08
CA ASP A 199 -3.43 -2.52 -0.27
C ASP A 199 -3.81 -3.05 -1.66
N LYS A 200 -3.10 -4.08 -2.13
CA LYS A 200 -3.34 -4.69 -3.44
C LYS A 200 -4.70 -5.41 -3.57
N PHE A 201 -5.40 -5.66 -2.46
CA PHE A 201 -6.69 -6.35 -2.44
C PHE A 201 -7.88 -5.38 -2.40
N GLY A 202 -7.62 -4.10 -2.09
CA GLY A 202 -8.64 -3.05 -2.05
C GLY A 202 -8.99 -2.60 -0.64
N ASP A 203 -8.31 -3.10 0.39
CA ASP A 203 -8.48 -2.65 1.76
C ASP A 203 -7.74 -1.33 1.99
N VAL A 204 -8.40 -0.38 2.63
CA VAL A 204 -7.84 0.93 2.98
C VAL A 204 -7.70 1.05 4.48
N TYR A 205 -6.45 1.24 4.91
CA TYR A 205 -6.08 1.42 6.30
C TYR A 205 -5.71 2.87 6.57
N ARG A 206 -6.12 3.38 7.72
CA ARG A 206 -5.73 4.69 8.25
C ARG A 206 -4.69 4.51 9.34
N TYR A 207 -3.68 5.38 9.30
CA TYR A 207 -2.63 5.50 10.30
C TYR A 207 -2.58 6.94 10.81
N GLN A 208 -2.48 7.11 12.12
CA GLN A 208 -2.31 8.43 12.74
C GLN A 208 -0.84 8.81 12.76
N LEU A 209 -0.51 9.99 12.23
CA LEU A 209 0.86 10.44 12.07
C LEU A 209 1.51 10.76 13.43
N ASP A 210 0.78 11.39 14.34
CA ASP A 210 1.26 11.71 15.69
C ASP A 210 1.77 10.48 16.44
N ARG A 211 1.03 9.37 16.34
CA ARG A 211 1.39 8.09 16.95
C ARG A 211 2.64 7.50 16.31
N CYS A 212 2.72 7.49 14.98
CA CYS A 212 3.91 7.05 14.25
C CYS A 212 5.16 7.82 14.71
N LEU A 213 5.06 9.13 14.86
CA LEU A 213 6.18 10.01 15.22
C LEU A 213 6.52 10.03 16.72
N SER A 214 5.63 9.52 17.58
CA SER A 214 5.81 9.51 19.04
C SER A 214 6.52 8.25 19.59
N LEU A 215 6.87 7.29 18.73
CA LEU A 215 7.47 6.03 19.16
C LEU A 215 8.91 6.23 19.66
N PRO A 216 9.33 5.53 20.72
CA PRO A 216 10.62 5.75 21.36
C PRO A 216 11.82 5.12 20.63
N ASP A 217 11.60 4.09 19.81
CA ASP A 217 12.65 3.17 19.33
C ASP A 217 13.34 3.61 18.03
N GLY A 218 13.53 4.92 17.85
CA GLY A 218 14.07 5.48 16.60
C GLY A 218 13.06 5.41 15.45
N PRO A 219 13.48 5.59 14.18
CA PRO A 219 12.55 5.75 13.07
C PRO A 219 12.04 4.42 12.46
N VAL A 220 12.63 3.26 12.77
CA VAL A 220 12.30 1.98 12.11
C VAL A 220 11.52 1.07 13.07
N HIS A 221 10.34 0.64 12.64
CA HIS A 221 9.44 -0.16 13.47
C HIS A 221 8.97 -1.42 12.77
N SER A 222 9.46 -2.59 13.21
CA SER A 222 9.11 -3.89 12.63
C SER A 222 7.72 -4.41 13.04
N GLU A 223 7.22 -3.98 14.21
CA GLU A 223 5.98 -4.51 14.82
C GLU A 223 4.88 -3.45 14.99
N PHE A 224 4.93 -2.36 14.21
CA PHE A 224 3.91 -1.32 14.28
C PHE A 224 2.53 -1.87 13.87
N GLN A 225 1.57 -1.81 14.80
CA GLN A 225 0.21 -2.34 14.63
C GLN A 225 -0.81 -1.34 15.15
N ASP A 226 -1.00 -0.26 14.40
CA ASP A 226 -2.04 0.74 14.66
C ASP A 226 -2.80 1.09 13.37
N ASP A 227 -3.14 0.04 12.62
CA ASP A 227 -3.90 0.14 11.38
C ASP A 227 -5.41 0.11 11.65
N GLN A 228 -6.10 1.19 11.31
CA GLN A 228 -7.56 1.23 11.34
C GLN A 228 -8.11 0.93 9.94
N LEU A 229 -8.74 -0.24 9.74
CA LEU A 229 -9.46 -0.53 8.49
C LEU A 229 -10.65 0.43 8.33
N LEU A 230 -10.66 1.21 7.26
CA LEU A 230 -11.75 2.15 6.95
C LEU A 230 -12.80 1.52 6.02
N LEU A 231 -12.34 0.90 4.94
CA LEU A 231 -13.19 0.28 3.93
C LEU A 231 -12.41 -0.82 3.20
N GLY A 232 -13.15 -1.71 2.55
CA GLY A 232 -12.60 -2.72 1.65
C GLY A 232 -13.33 -2.71 0.30
N HIS A 233 -12.55 -2.86 -0.77
CA HIS A 233 -13.01 -3.21 -2.10
C HIS A 233 -12.67 -4.67 -2.41
N VAL A 234 -13.25 -5.20 -3.50
CA VAL A 234 -12.97 -6.57 -3.97
C VAL A 234 -11.86 -6.57 -5.03
N SER A 235 -11.30 -5.39 -5.31
CA SER A 235 -10.27 -5.17 -6.32
C SER A 235 -9.31 -4.08 -5.86
N MET A 236 -8.11 -4.12 -6.41
CA MET A 236 -7.07 -3.13 -6.20
C MET A 236 -7.58 -1.72 -6.51
N LEU A 237 -7.40 -0.80 -5.56
CA LEU A 237 -7.67 0.61 -5.81
C LEU A 237 -6.66 1.16 -6.80
N LEU A 238 -7.12 1.80 -7.87
CA LEU A 238 -6.27 2.53 -8.80
C LEU A 238 -6.03 3.95 -8.31
N ASP A 239 -7.02 4.56 -7.66
CA ASP A 239 -6.83 5.84 -7.01
C ASP A 239 -7.73 6.06 -5.78
N MET A 240 -7.28 6.93 -4.88
CA MET A 240 -8.06 7.37 -3.71
C MET A 240 -7.70 8.79 -3.26
N CYS A 241 -8.68 9.50 -2.70
CA CYS A 241 -8.47 10.78 -2.03
C CYS A 241 -9.49 11.02 -0.91
N VAL A 242 -9.11 11.85 0.05
CA VAL A 242 -10.02 12.40 1.06
C VAL A 242 -10.39 13.80 0.64
N THR A 243 -11.68 14.11 0.73
CA THR A 243 -12.22 15.44 0.40
C THR A 243 -11.65 16.51 1.33
N PRO A 244 -11.42 17.76 0.86
CA PRO A 244 -10.81 18.83 1.66
C PRO A 244 -11.55 19.14 2.96
N ASP A 245 -12.88 18.98 2.96
CA ASP A 245 -13.73 19.17 4.15
C ASP A 245 -13.70 17.97 5.12
N MET A 246 -12.89 16.94 4.83
CA MET A 246 -12.71 15.73 5.63
C MET A 246 -14.00 14.94 5.86
N ARG A 247 -15.05 15.14 5.04
CA ARG A 247 -16.33 14.44 5.20
C ARG A 247 -16.45 13.15 4.42
N TYR A 248 -15.69 13.01 3.33
CA TYR A 248 -15.77 11.88 2.42
C TYR A 248 -14.40 11.35 1.99
N ILE A 249 -14.35 10.03 1.75
CA ILE A 249 -13.29 9.34 1.03
C ILE A 249 -13.84 8.88 -0.32
N ILE A 250 -13.09 9.14 -1.37
CA ILE A 250 -13.44 8.82 -2.75
C ILE A 250 -12.43 7.80 -3.26
N THR A 251 -12.92 6.69 -3.79
CA THR A 251 -12.09 5.55 -4.21
C THR A 251 -12.52 5.05 -5.59
N ALA A 252 -11.53 4.72 -6.42
CA ALA A 252 -11.69 4.07 -7.70
C ALA A 252 -10.88 2.76 -7.70
N ASP A 253 -11.54 1.63 -7.95
CA ASP A 253 -10.91 0.33 -8.13
C ASP A 253 -10.65 0.06 -9.62
N ARG A 254 -10.37 -1.20 -10.00
CA ARG A 254 -10.23 -1.57 -11.42
C ARG A 254 -11.56 -1.62 -12.17
N ASP A 255 -12.69 -1.36 -11.51
CA ASP A 255 -13.97 -1.22 -12.17
C ASP A 255 -14.16 0.23 -12.67
N GLU A 256 -15.29 0.46 -13.33
CA GLU A 256 -15.65 1.72 -13.97
C GLU A 256 -16.26 2.74 -13.00
N LYS A 257 -16.60 2.30 -11.78
CA LYS A 257 -17.33 3.10 -10.80
C LYS A 257 -16.37 3.87 -9.89
N ILE A 258 -16.79 5.06 -9.49
CA ILE A 258 -16.16 5.78 -8.38
C ILE A 258 -17.10 5.67 -7.18
N ARG A 259 -16.58 5.22 -6.04
CA ARG A 259 -17.33 5.12 -4.78
C ARG A 259 -17.02 6.31 -3.91
N VAL A 260 -18.06 7.01 -3.44
CA VAL A 260 -17.96 8.09 -2.45
C VAL A 260 -18.54 7.56 -1.14
N SER A 261 -17.73 7.53 -0.08
CA SER A 261 -18.14 7.06 1.25
C SER A 261 -17.83 8.12 2.31
N SER A 262 -18.57 8.11 3.41
CA SER A 262 -18.29 9.02 4.53
C SER A 262 -16.89 8.77 5.09
N TYR A 263 -16.23 9.81 5.60
CA TYR A 263 -14.94 9.72 6.25
C TYR A 263 -15.04 10.26 7.69
N PRO A 264 -14.44 9.58 8.69
CA PRO A 264 -13.73 8.31 8.62
C PRO A 264 -14.66 7.08 8.55
N ASN A 265 -15.96 7.26 8.71
CA ASN A 265 -16.96 6.19 8.81
C ASN A 265 -17.35 5.60 7.44
N ALA A 266 -16.39 5.03 6.71
CA ALA A 266 -16.52 4.66 5.30
C ALA A 266 -17.36 3.40 5.01
N TYR A 267 -17.91 2.77 6.05
CA TYR A 267 -19.00 1.82 5.91
C TYR A 267 -20.29 2.46 5.35
N THR A 268 -20.45 3.79 5.50
CA THR A 268 -21.58 4.52 4.91
C THR A 268 -21.21 5.00 3.51
N ILE A 269 -21.88 4.45 2.50
CA ILE A 269 -21.71 4.89 1.11
C ILE A 269 -22.67 6.05 0.85
N GLN A 270 -22.12 7.17 0.37
CA GLN A 270 -22.89 8.37 0.03
C GLN A 270 -23.48 8.25 -1.38
N SER A 271 -22.67 7.87 -2.35
CA SER A 271 -23.04 7.83 -3.76
C SER A 271 -22.05 6.98 -4.58
N TYR A 272 -22.44 6.71 -5.83
CA TYR A 272 -21.54 6.20 -6.86
C TYR A 272 -21.59 7.13 -8.06
N CYS A 273 -20.42 7.44 -8.64
CA CYS A 273 -20.33 8.11 -9.92
C CYS A 273 -20.27 7.05 -11.03
N LEU A 274 -21.27 7.02 -11.91
CA LEU A 274 -21.51 5.93 -12.88
C LEU A 274 -21.62 6.48 -14.31
N ALA A 275 -20.48 6.68 -14.98
CA ALA A 275 -20.46 7.15 -16.38
C ALA A 275 -19.20 6.75 -17.14
N HIS A 276 -18.08 6.48 -16.45
CA HIS A 276 -16.94 5.86 -17.08
C HIS A 276 -17.31 4.50 -17.66
N GLN A 277 -16.66 4.11 -18.75
CA GLN A 277 -16.85 2.85 -19.48
C GLN A 277 -15.65 1.90 -19.36
N ALA A 278 -14.62 2.34 -18.64
CA ALA A 278 -13.44 1.56 -18.30
C ALA A 278 -12.91 2.02 -16.93
N PHE A 279 -11.85 1.35 -16.46
CA PHE A 279 -11.24 1.65 -15.17
C PHE A 279 -10.86 3.13 -15.01
N VAL A 280 -11.11 3.68 -13.82
CA VAL A 280 -10.73 5.05 -13.46
C VAL A 280 -9.33 5.02 -12.86
N SER A 281 -8.37 5.65 -13.53
CA SER A 281 -6.94 5.56 -13.16
C SER A 281 -6.47 6.73 -12.29
N THR A 282 -7.16 7.86 -12.33
CA THR A 282 -6.79 9.07 -11.59
C THR A 282 -8.01 9.90 -11.23
N MET A 283 -7.94 10.55 -10.07
CA MET A 283 -8.97 11.39 -9.50
C MET A 283 -8.36 12.60 -8.79
N ALA A 284 -9.01 13.75 -8.90
CA ALA A 284 -8.62 14.97 -8.18
C ALA A 284 -9.86 15.70 -7.66
N CYS A 285 -9.90 15.97 -6.35
CA CYS A 285 -10.91 16.84 -5.77
C CYS A 285 -10.65 18.29 -6.19
N VAL A 286 -11.72 19.04 -6.45
CA VAL A 286 -11.64 20.49 -6.62
C VAL A 286 -11.79 21.12 -5.22
N PRO A 287 -10.77 21.80 -4.66
CA PRO A 287 -10.78 22.17 -3.24
C PRO A 287 -11.93 23.08 -2.81
N THR A 288 -12.43 23.91 -3.71
CA THR A 288 -13.42 24.96 -3.43
C THR A 288 -14.86 24.54 -3.66
N GLU A 289 -15.08 23.41 -4.32
CA GLU A 289 -16.40 22.99 -4.77
C GLU A 289 -16.61 21.51 -4.43
N GLN A 290 -17.85 21.05 -4.31
CA GLN A 290 -18.16 19.62 -4.15
C GLN A 290 -18.01 18.88 -5.49
N LEU A 291 -16.87 19.11 -6.14
CA LEU A 291 -16.54 18.59 -7.45
C LEU A 291 -15.33 17.66 -7.43
N LEU A 292 -15.38 16.68 -8.32
CA LEU A 292 -14.31 15.73 -8.56
C LEU A 292 -14.02 15.68 -10.05
N VAL A 293 -12.76 15.71 -10.44
CA VAL A 293 -12.33 15.39 -11.80
C VAL A 293 -11.79 13.96 -11.80
N SER A 294 -12.18 13.16 -12.79
CA SER A 294 -11.65 11.80 -12.98
C SER A 294 -11.27 11.53 -14.42
N GLY A 295 -10.29 10.64 -14.60
CA GLY A 295 -9.83 10.16 -15.90
C GLY A 295 -9.40 8.69 -15.82
N GLY A 296 -9.49 7.99 -16.95
CA GLY A 296 -9.34 6.54 -16.98
C GLY A 296 -9.01 5.95 -18.34
N GLY A 297 -9.22 4.63 -18.45
CA GLY A 297 -8.93 3.84 -19.66
C GLY A 297 -9.91 4.06 -20.83
N ASP A 298 -11.00 4.80 -20.61
CA ASP A 298 -12.01 5.10 -21.64
C ASP A 298 -11.72 6.39 -22.41
N GLY A 299 -10.64 7.11 -22.05
CA GLY A 299 -10.29 8.38 -22.69
C GLY A 299 -11.32 9.48 -22.42
N LEU A 300 -12.09 9.37 -21.33
CA LEU A 300 -12.98 10.41 -20.84
C LEU A 300 -12.31 11.17 -19.69
N LEU A 301 -12.48 12.49 -19.70
CA LEU A 301 -12.31 13.34 -18.53
C LEU A 301 -13.71 13.71 -18.07
N ILE A 302 -14.04 13.50 -16.78
CA ILE A 302 -15.37 13.78 -16.25
C ILE A 302 -15.27 14.65 -15.02
N LEU A 303 -16.05 15.74 -14.99
CA LEU A 303 -16.28 16.57 -13.82
C LEU A 303 -17.58 16.13 -13.16
N TRP A 304 -17.53 15.79 -11.87
CA TRP A 304 -18.63 15.22 -11.12
C TRP A 304 -19.07 16.13 -10.00
N GLN A 305 -20.37 16.15 -9.69
CA GLN A 305 -20.86 16.53 -8.37
C GLN A 305 -20.88 15.28 -7.48
N TYR A 306 -19.76 15.01 -6.80
CA TYR A 306 -19.51 13.70 -6.18
C TYR A 306 -20.54 13.33 -5.09
N ILE A 307 -21.12 14.30 -4.38
CA ILE A 307 -22.18 14.02 -3.38
C ILE A 307 -23.42 13.39 -4.00
N SER A 308 -23.79 13.83 -5.20
CA SER A 308 -24.94 13.32 -5.95
C SER A 308 -24.58 12.15 -6.87
N GLY A 309 -23.30 11.99 -7.21
CA GLY A 309 -22.82 11.02 -8.18
C GLY A 309 -23.12 11.39 -9.64
N THR A 310 -23.55 12.63 -9.91
CA THR A 310 -23.93 13.07 -11.25
C THR A 310 -22.77 13.74 -12.01
N PRO A 311 -22.62 13.49 -13.31
CA PRO A 311 -21.63 14.18 -14.12
C PRO A 311 -22.11 15.61 -14.43
N ALA A 312 -21.31 16.60 -14.05
CA ALA A 312 -21.52 18.00 -14.42
C ALA A 312 -21.08 18.27 -15.86
N GLN A 313 -19.93 17.71 -16.26
CA GLN A 313 -19.37 17.84 -17.61
C GLN A 313 -18.58 16.57 -17.99
N ILE A 314 -18.60 16.21 -19.27
CA ILE A 314 -17.87 15.06 -19.83
C ILE A 314 -17.12 15.56 -21.06
N TRP A 315 -15.83 15.25 -21.15
CA TRP A 315 -14.98 15.53 -22.29
C TRP A 315 -14.35 14.26 -22.83
N GLN A 316 -14.35 14.09 -24.15
CA GLN A 316 -13.66 13.01 -24.82
C GLN A 316 -12.28 13.49 -25.25
N ILE A 317 -11.24 12.95 -24.61
CA ILE A 317 -9.85 13.38 -24.84
C ILE A 317 -9.08 12.45 -25.78
N ALA A 318 -9.60 11.25 -26.06
CA ALA A 318 -8.93 10.30 -26.96
C ALA A 318 -8.52 10.92 -28.33
N PRO A 319 -9.38 11.68 -29.04
CA PRO A 319 -8.99 12.33 -30.29
C PRO A 319 -7.89 13.40 -30.13
N LEU A 320 -7.78 14.02 -28.95
CA LEU A 320 -6.74 15.02 -28.66
C LEU A 320 -5.39 14.36 -28.38
N LEU A 321 -5.39 13.14 -27.83
CA LEU A 321 -4.18 12.36 -27.56
C LEU A 321 -3.55 11.81 -28.84
N GLU A 322 -4.33 11.49 -29.87
CA GLU A 322 -3.79 11.05 -31.17
C GLU A 322 -2.91 12.11 -31.85
N HIS A 323 -3.13 13.39 -31.55
CA HIS A 323 -2.33 14.51 -32.06
C HIS A 323 -1.14 14.89 -31.17
N LEU A 324 -1.09 14.35 -29.95
CA LEU A 324 0.00 14.56 -29.02
C LEU A 324 0.93 13.34 -29.13
N GLU A 325 2.06 13.48 -29.82
CA GLU A 325 3.16 12.51 -29.79
C GLU A 325 3.83 12.47 -28.40
N ILE A 326 3.06 12.24 -27.35
CA ILE A 326 3.57 12.04 -26.00
C ILE A 326 4.01 10.57 -25.91
N PRO A 327 5.30 10.28 -25.66
CA PRO A 327 5.73 8.91 -25.38
C PRO A 327 5.03 8.46 -24.09
N VAL A 328 4.01 7.63 -24.25
CA VAL A 328 3.14 7.17 -23.15
C VAL A 328 3.91 6.17 -22.29
N SER A 329 4.65 6.64 -21.29
CA SER A 329 5.10 5.79 -20.19
C SER A 329 5.27 6.62 -18.92
N GLY A 330 4.20 6.70 -18.11
CA GLY A 330 4.27 7.23 -16.76
C GLY A 330 2.92 7.69 -16.24
N ARG A 331 2.66 7.51 -14.94
CA ARG A 331 1.49 8.10 -14.26
C ARG A 331 1.94 9.43 -13.67
N VAL A 332 1.51 10.54 -14.27
CA VAL A 332 1.70 11.87 -13.70
C VAL A 332 0.41 12.26 -12.97
N ASN A 333 0.40 12.06 -11.66
CA ASN A 333 -0.64 12.58 -10.77
C ASN A 333 -0.13 13.92 -10.20
N VAL A 334 -0.55 15.03 -10.79
CA VAL A 334 -0.38 16.36 -10.18
C VAL A 334 -1.66 16.65 -9.40
N ARG A 335 -1.58 16.51 -8.08
CA ARG A 335 -2.67 16.89 -7.17
C ARG A 335 -2.41 18.32 -6.71
N LYS A 336 -3.40 19.19 -6.84
CA LYS A 336 -3.38 20.56 -6.34
C LYS A 336 -4.14 20.65 -5.02
#